data_AF-A0A9E4P930-F1
#
_entry.id   AF-A0A9E4P930-F1
#
_cell.length_a   1.000
_cell.length_b   1.000
_cell.length_c   1.000
_cell.angle_alpha   90.00
_cell.angle_beta   90.00
_cell.angle_gamma   90.00
#
_symmetry.space_group_name_H-M   'P 1'
#
loop_
_entity.id
_entity.type
_entity.pdbx_description
1 polymer ?
#
loop_
_entity_poly.entity_id
_entity_poly.type
_entity_poly.pdbx_seq_one_letter_code
_entity_poly.pdbx_strand_id
1 'polypeptide(L)'
;MSASHLSSSEICAALQHGGIIAHRPFQTGWNSNFLLEIDFGGSSSCSAIYKPQRGEAHLWDYPPGTLFQREYLAYRVNQALGWNQVPPTVIRDGPHGVGSVQLMVGAEEGRHFFNLADEHKDAMIQMAVFDCLINNADRKGGHVLLDAQGHIWAIDHGLTFTAEPKLRTVMWDLCDEPVPELHKERVLGLLNDEALRAEVTPNLQRDEVEALYERAACLLTWPTIPMDRYADRVLRPYPWPPI
;
A
#
# COMPACT_ATOMS: atom_id res chain seq x y z
N MET A 1 -24.61 -10.54 -0.88
CA MET A 1 -24.51 -9.25 -1.61
C MET A 1 -23.04 -9.02 -1.95
N SER A 2 -22.74 -8.41 -3.10
CA SER A 2 -21.36 -8.04 -3.47
C SER A 2 -20.82 -6.99 -2.48
N ALA A 3 -19.54 -7.06 -2.13
CA ALA A 3 -18.87 -6.11 -1.24
C ALA A 3 -18.86 -4.65 -1.75
N SER A 4 -19.32 -4.42 -2.99
CA SER A 4 -19.33 -3.13 -3.71
C SER A 4 -20.21 -2.01 -3.11
N HIS A 5 -20.95 -2.26 -2.03
CA HIS A 5 -21.78 -1.25 -1.36
C HIS A 5 -21.39 -0.96 0.10
N LEU A 6 -20.35 -1.63 0.61
CA LEU A 6 -19.89 -1.45 1.98
C LEU A 6 -18.89 -0.30 2.07
N SER A 7 -18.99 0.48 3.13
CA SER A 7 -17.97 1.45 3.52
C SER A 7 -16.65 0.76 3.86
N SER A 8 -15.53 1.48 3.77
CA SER A 8 -14.22 0.94 4.17
C SER A 8 -14.22 0.42 5.62
N SER A 9 -14.95 1.07 6.53
CA SER A 9 -15.10 0.61 7.92
C SER A 9 -15.87 -0.70 8.04
N GLU A 10 -16.93 -0.88 7.25
CA GLU A 10 -17.71 -2.13 7.24
C GLU A 10 -16.89 -3.27 6.64
N ILE A 11 -16.11 -3.00 5.58
CA ILE A 11 -15.19 -3.98 5.01
C ILE A 11 -14.12 -4.36 6.04
N CYS A 12 -13.47 -3.39 6.69
CA CYS A 12 -12.50 -3.68 7.75
C CYS A 12 -13.11 -4.51 8.89
N ALA A 13 -14.33 -4.21 9.32
CA ALA A 13 -15.03 -4.99 10.34
C ALA A 13 -15.29 -6.44 9.87
N ALA A 14 -15.70 -6.62 8.61
CA ALA A 14 -15.89 -7.93 7.99
C ALA A 14 -14.56 -8.70 7.90
N LEU A 15 -13.49 -8.05 7.44
CA LEU A 15 -12.16 -8.65 7.37
C LEU A 15 -11.64 -9.03 8.76
N GLN A 16 -11.91 -8.21 9.78
CA GLN A 16 -11.44 -8.44 11.14
C GLN A 16 -12.18 -9.61 11.81
N HIS A 17 -13.50 -9.61 11.73
CA HIS A 17 -14.35 -10.47 12.58
C HIS A 17 -15.12 -11.54 11.82
N GLY A 18 -15.18 -11.48 10.49
CA GLY A 18 -15.85 -12.48 9.66
C GLY A 18 -15.18 -13.85 9.75
N GLY A 19 -15.99 -14.90 9.62
CA GLY A 19 -15.54 -16.28 9.67
C GLY A 19 -14.75 -16.66 8.42
N ILE A 20 -13.58 -17.27 8.60
CA ILE A 20 -12.79 -17.81 7.48
C ILE A 20 -13.41 -19.16 7.09
N ILE A 21 -14.11 -19.19 5.95
CA ILE A 21 -14.82 -20.38 5.48
C ILE A 21 -14.04 -21.19 4.45
N ALA A 22 -13.05 -20.56 3.79
CA ALA A 22 -12.09 -21.25 2.94
C ALA A 22 -10.74 -20.52 2.96
N HIS A 23 -9.66 -21.27 2.76
CA HIS A 23 -8.34 -20.73 2.50
C HIS A 23 -7.57 -21.61 1.52
N ARG A 24 -6.84 -21.00 0.58
CA ARG A 24 -5.99 -21.72 -0.38
C ARG A 24 -4.76 -20.89 -0.75
N PRO A 25 -3.64 -21.50 -1.17
CA PRO A 25 -2.53 -20.75 -1.76
C PRO A 25 -3.02 -19.91 -2.96
N PHE A 26 -2.59 -18.64 -3.06
CA PHE A 26 -3.05 -17.72 -4.10
C PHE A 26 -2.01 -17.53 -5.22
N GLN A 27 -0.78 -17.19 -4.85
CA GLN A 27 0.32 -16.92 -5.78
C GLN A 27 1.62 -17.56 -5.28
N THR A 28 2.45 -17.98 -6.24
CA THR A 28 3.81 -18.44 -5.97
C THR A 28 4.76 -17.25 -6.04
N GLY A 29 5.29 -16.86 -4.88
CA GLY A 29 6.36 -15.88 -4.72
C GLY A 29 7.27 -16.32 -3.58
N TRP A 30 8.24 -15.47 -3.22
CA TRP A 30 9.12 -15.73 -2.08
C TRP A 30 8.37 -15.68 -0.74
N ASN A 31 7.34 -14.82 -0.67
CA ASN A 31 6.40 -14.75 0.46
C ASN A 31 5.20 -15.68 0.22
N SER A 32 4.71 -16.32 1.27
CA SER A 32 3.48 -17.10 1.22
C SER A 32 2.25 -16.19 1.20
N ASN A 33 1.40 -16.34 0.19
CA ASN A 33 0.15 -15.59 0.05
C ASN A 33 -1.03 -16.57 -0.07
N PHE A 34 -2.10 -16.31 0.65
CA PHE A 34 -3.30 -17.13 0.65
C PHE A 34 -4.52 -16.32 0.24
N LEU A 35 -5.41 -16.94 -0.52
CA LEU A 35 -6.75 -16.41 -0.75
C LEU A 35 -7.64 -16.94 0.37
N LEU A 36 -8.31 -16.03 1.07
CA LEU A 36 -9.35 -16.34 2.04
C LEU A 36 -10.72 -16.04 1.44
N GLU A 37 -11.70 -16.85 1.80
CA GLU A 37 -13.11 -16.49 1.71
C GLU A 37 -13.61 -16.19 3.12
N ILE A 38 -14.12 -14.97 3.31
CA ILE A 38 -14.56 -14.45 4.62
C ILE A 38 -16.07 -14.25 4.57
N ASP A 39 -16.79 -14.98 5.42
CA ASP A 39 -18.23 -14.82 5.65
C ASP A 39 -18.48 -13.80 6.75
N PHE A 40 -19.33 -12.82 6.49
CA PHE A 40 -19.73 -11.78 7.45
C PHE A 40 -21.25 -11.74 7.67
N GLY A 41 -21.95 -12.84 7.34
CA GLY A 41 -23.36 -13.06 7.67
C GLY A 41 -24.34 -12.62 6.57
N GLY A 42 -25.58 -13.13 6.65
CA GLY A 42 -26.67 -12.73 5.74
C GLY A 42 -26.43 -13.10 4.26
N SER A 43 -25.76 -14.23 4.00
CA SER A 43 -25.41 -14.71 2.64
C SER A 43 -24.44 -13.78 1.89
N SER A 44 -23.57 -13.07 2.61
CA SER A 44 -22.55 -12.19 2.02
C SER A 44 -21.15 -12.62 2.45
N SER A 45 -20.27 -12.80 1.48
CA SER A 45 -18.86 -13.10 1.67
C SER A 45 -17.99 -12.18 0.83
N CYS A 46 -16.71 -12.08 1.20
CA CYS A 46 -15.71 -11.39 0.40
C CYS A 46 -14.43 -12.24 0.33
N SER A 47 -13.74 -12.11 -0.79
CA SER A 47 -12.40 -12.67 -0.95
C SER A 47 -11.36 -11.70 -0.38
N ALA A 48 -10.32 -12.24 0.25
CA ALA A 48 -9.23 -11.46 0.82
C ALA A 48 -7.87 -12.13 0.59
N ILE A 49 -6.82 -11.32 0.44
CA ILE A 49 -5.43 -11.77 0.44
C ILE A 49 -4.91 -11.76 1.86
N TYR A 50 -4.40 -12.91 2.29
CA TYR A 50 -3.80 -13.13 3.60
C TYR A 50 -2.30 -13.40 3.49
N LYS A 51 -1.51 -12.55 4.15
CA LYS A 51 -0.04 -12.66 4.23
C LYS A 51 0.37 -12.95 5.69
N PRO A 52 0.58 -14.22 6.08
CA PRO A 52 1.01 -14.57 7.42
C PRO A 52 2.44 -14.11 7.70
N GLN A 53 2.71 -13.69 8.94
CA GLN A 53 4.06 -13.40 9.44
C GLN A 53 5.02 -14.58 9.22
N ARG A 54 4.54 -15.81 9.47
CA ARG A 54 5.34 -17.04 9.32
C ARG A 54 5.67 -17.37 7.86
N GLY A 55 4.98 -16.74 6.91
CA GLY A 55 5.18 -16.94 5.48
C GLY A 55 6.13 -15.94 4.85
N GLU A 56 6.68 -15.01 5.63
CA GLU A 56 7.59 -13.99 5.14
C GLU A 56 8.95 -14.57 4.75
N ALA A 57 9.45 -14.13 3.61
CA ALA A 57 10.83 -14.34 3.19
C ALA A 57 11.76 -13.48 4.06
N HIS A 58 12.92 -14.04 4.40
CA HIS A 58 13.96 -13.27 5.07
C HIS A 58 14.59 -12.27 4.10
N LEU A 59 14.54 -11.00 4.45
CA LEU A 59 15.20 -9.91 3.74
C LEU A 59 16.24 -9.30 4.68
N TRP A 60 17.47 -9.13 4.20
CA TRP A 60 18.58 -8.65 5.03
C TRP A 60 18.37 -7.22 5.50
N ASP A 61 17.54 -6.46 4.80
CA ASP A 61 17.29 -5.04 4.98
C ASP A 61 15.91 -4.69 5.54
N TYR A 62 15.17 -5.70 6.01
CA TYR A 62 13.91 -5.53 6.74
C TYR A 62 13.95 -6.34 8.04
N PRO A 63 13.42 -5.80 9.16
CA PRO A 63 13.24 -6.59 10.38
C PRO A 63 12.41 -7.86 10.11
N PRO A 64 12.85 -9.05 10.53
CA PRO A 64 12.11 -10.29 10.26
C PRO A 64 10.69 -10.28 10.86
N GLY A 65 9.70 -10.77 10.12
CA GLY A 65 8.34 -10.95 10.63
C GLY A 65 7.55 -9.65 10.76
N THR A 66 7.78 -8.69 9.87
CA THR A 66 7.18 -7.34 9.93
C THR A 66 6.61 -6.85 8.59
N LEU A 67 6.72 -7.64 7.50
CA LEU A 67 6.19 -7.24 6.18
C LEU A 67 4.65 -7.13 6.20
N PHE A 68 3.97 -8.02 6.92
CA PHE A 68 2.51 -7.95 7.07
C PHE A 68 2.05 -6.66 7.77
N GLN A 69 2.85 -6.14 8.71
CA GLN A 69 2.55 -4.87 9.39
C GLN A 69 2.67 -3.70 8.41
N ARG A 70 3.62 -3.75 7.47
CA ARG A 70 3.82 -2.72 6.45
C ARG A 70 2.66 -2.63 5.47
N GLU A 71 2.06 -3.76 5.11
CA GLU A 71 0.80 -3.78 4.34
C GLU A 71 -0.31 -3.01 5.05
N TYR A 72 -0.47 -3.27 6.35
CA TYR A 72 -1.46 -2.60 7.19
C TYR A 72 -1.17 -1.11 7.36
N LEU A 73 0.08 -0.74 7.65
CA LEU A 73 0.48 0.66 7.83
C LEU A 73 0.35 1.46 6.53
N ALA A 74 0.64 0.86 5.37
CA ALA A 74 0.41 1.50 4.08
C ALA A 74 -1.08 1.83 3.89
N TYR A 75 -1.98 0.92 4.25
CA TYR A 75 -3.42 1.20 4.28
C TYR A 75 -3.76 2.37 5.20
N ARG A 76 -3.24 2.37 6.44
CA ARG A 76 -3.52 3.44 7.43
C ARG A 76 -2.99 4.81 7.00
N VAL A 77 -1.79 4.88 6.43
CA VAL A 77 -1.22 6.12 5.88
C VAL A 77 -2.06 6.62 4.70
N ASN A 78 -2.47 5.74 3.79
CA ASN A 78 -3.29 6.12 2.65
C ASN A 78 -4.69 6.62 3.05
N GLN A 79 -5.27 6.05 4.12
CA GLN A 79 -6.50 6.52 4.73
C GLN A 79 -6.34 7.91 5.36
N ALA A 80 -5.26 8.16 6.09
CA ALA A 80 -4.97 9.47 6.66
C ALA A 80 -4.79 10.56 5.58
N LEU A 81 -4.26 10.19 4.41
CA LEU A 81 -4.17 11.07 3.23
C LEU A 81 -5.52 11.28 2.54
N GLY A 82 -6.50 10.42 2.79
CA GLY A 82 -7.84 10.49 2.20
C GLY A 82 -7.92 10.04 0.74
N TRP A 83 -6.90 9.34 0.24
CA TRP A 83 -6.84 8.92 -1.17
C TRP A 83 -7.58 7.61 -1.46
N ASN A 84 -7.77 6.75 -0.45
CA ASN A 84 -8.54 5.49 -0.58
C ASN A 84 -8.05 4.58 -1.72
N GLN A 85 -6.76 4.61 -2.04
CA GLN A 85 -6.15 3.80 -3.10
C GLN A 85 -5.57 2.49 -2.59
N VAL A 86 -5.32 2.34 -1.29
CA VAL A 86 -4.90 1.05 -0.72
C VAL A 86 -6.15 0.28 -0.25
N PRO A 87 -6.36 -0.98 -0.67
CA PRO A 87 -7.53 -1.74 -0.25
C PRO A 87 -7.62 -1.87 1.28
N PRO A 88 -8.85 -1.95 1.84
CA PRO A 88 -9.07 -2.23 3.26
C PRO A 88 -8.21 -3.38 3.75
N THR A 89 -7.40 -3.11 4.79
CA THR A 89 -6.42 -4.05 5.33
C THR A 89 -6.49 -4.07 6.84
N VAL A 90 -6.49 -5.25 7.43
CA VAL A 90 -6.48 -5.47 8.88
C VAL A 90 -5.38 -6.45 9.29
N ILE A 91 -5.04 -6.48 10.58
CA ILE A 91 -4.17 -7.50 11.18
C ILE A 91 -5.03 -8.42 12.05
N ARG A 92 -4.92 -9.73 11.82
CA ARG A 92 -5.59 -10.72 12.67
C ARG A 92 -4.91 -12.08 12.62
N ASP A 93 -5.29 -12.95 13.56
CA ASP A 93 -4.97 -14.37 13.48
C ASP A 93 -5.77 -15.05 12.35
N GLY A 94 -5.06 -15.82 11.53
CA GLY A 94 -5.60 -16.68 10.49
C GLY A 94 -5.07 -18.12 10.59
N PRO A 95 -5.33 -18.97 9.58
CA PRO A 95 -4.95 -20.40 9.60
C PRO A 95 -3.45 -20.66 9.78
N HIS A 96 -2.61 -19.64 9.54
CA HIS A 96 -1.15 -19.75 9.58
C HIS A 96 -0.50 -18.78 10.60
N GLY A 97 -1.26 -18.33 11.60
CA GLY A 97 -0.80 -17.39 12.64
C GLY A 97 -1.29 -15.96 12.40
N VAL A 98 -0.65 -14.97 13.01
CA VAL A 98 -0.94 -13.56 12.74
C VAL A 98 -0.48 -13.16 11.33
N GLY A 99 -1.23 -12.27 10.68
CA GLY A 99 -0.86 -11.70 9.40
C GLY A 99 -1.79 -10.58 8.98
N SER A 100 -1.48 -9.98 7.83
CA SER A 100 -2.35 -8.99 7.20
C SER A 100 -3.43 -9.69 6.38
N VAL A 101 -4.66 -9.18 6.45
CA VAL A 101 -5.81 -9.61 5.67
C VAL A 101 -6.31 -8.38 4.92
N GLN A 102 -6.13 -8.37 3.61
CA GLN A 102 -6.47 -7.27 2.72
C GLN A 102 -7.60 -7.68 1.77
N LEU A 103 -8.57 -6.81 1.55
CA LEU A 103 -9.64 -7.04 0.58
C LEU A 103 -9.04 -7.40 -0.80
N MET A 104 -9.52 -8.49 -1.40
CA MET A 104 -9.20 -8.81 -2.79
C MET A 104 -10.04 -7.92 -3.70
N VAL A 105 -9.40 -6.95 -4.34
CA VAL A 105 -10.06 -6.08 -5.33
C VAL A 105 -10.01 -6.72 -6.71
N GLY A 106 -11.06 -6.48 -7.51
CA GLY A 106 -11.07 -6.89 -8.91
C GLY A 106 -10.09 -6.06 -9.73
N ALA A 107 -9.47 -6.69 -10.72
CA ALA A 107 -8.60 -6.01 -11.69
C ALA A 107 -9.11 -6.29 -13.10
N GLU A 108 -9.26 -5.24 -13.91
CA GLU A 108 -9.51 -5.38 -15.34
C GLU A 108 -8.31 -6.04 -16.02
N GLU A 109 -8.56 -7.10 -16.79
CA GLU A 109 -7.51 -7.92 -17.39
C GLU A 109 -6.64 -7.10 -18.36
N GLY A 110 -5.32 -7.21 -18.23
CA GLY A 110 -4.36 -6.49 -19.08
C GLY A 110 -4.19 -5.01 -18.74
N ARG A 111 -4.92 -4.47 -17.76
CA ARG A 111 -4.73 -3.09 -17.28
C ARG A 111 -3.62 -3.03 -16.21
N HIS A 112 -2.72 -2.07 -16.37
CA HIS A 112 -1.59 -1.83 -15.46
C HIS A 112 -1.11 -0.38 -15.63
N PHE A 113 -0.20 0.08 -14.78
CA PHE A 113 0.31 1.47 -14.80
C PHE A 113 0.50 2.08 -16.21
N PHE A 114 1.28 1.43 -17.09
CA PHE A 114 1.62 2.00 -18.40
C PHE A 114 0.44 2.26 -19.35
N ASN A 115 -0.72 1.65 -19.12
CA ASN A 115 -1.95 1.91 -19.89
C ASN A 115 -3.04 2.63 -19.07
N LEU A 116 -2.78 2.89 -17.79
CA LEU A 116 -3.67 3.66 -16.91
C LEU A 116 -3.17 5.09 -16.68
N ALA A 117 -1.89 5.36 -16.91
CA ALA A 117 -1.25 6.60 -16.48
C ALA A 117 -1.90 7.86 -17.07
N ASP A 118 -2.19 7.84 -18.39
CA ASP A 118 -2.80 8.98 -19.07
C ASP A 118 -4.30 9.13 -18.75
N GLU A 119 -5.00 8.02 -18.48
CA GLU A 119 -6.43 8.00 -18.18
C GLU A 119 -6.74 8.46 -16.75
N HIS A 120 -5.83 8.20 -15.81
CA HIS A 120 -6.01 8.42 -14.38
C HIS A 120 -4.89 9.27 -13.76
N LYS A 121 -4.52 10.38 -14.44
CA LYS A 121 -3.36 11.21 -14.07
C LYS A 121 -3.33 11.62 -12.59
N ASP A 122 -4.44 12.13 -12.04
CA ASP A 122 -4.47 12.55 -10.63
C ASP A 122 -4.25 11.38 -9.67
N ALA A 123 -4.83 10.22 -9.96
CA ALA A 123 -4.62 9.02 -9.15
C ALA A 123 -3.16 8.56 -9.18
N MET A 124 -2.47 8.69 -10.31
CA MET A 124 -1.04 8.36 -10.40
C MET A 124 -0.17 9.37 -9.64
N ILE A 125 -0.53 10.66 -9.67
CA ILE A 125 0.16 11.68 -8.87
C ILE A 125 0.00 11.38 -7.38
N GLN A 126 -1.22 11.08 -6.92
CA GLN A 126 -1.48 10.66 -5.53
C GLN A 126 -0.62 9.46 -5.15
N MET A 127 -0.57 8.44 -6.01
CA MET A 127 0.21 7.23 -5.77
C MET A 127 1.72 7.48 -5.77
N ALA A 128 2.22 8.33 -6.66
CA ALA A 128 3.64 8.70 -6.69
C ALA A 128 4.04 9.49 -5.43
N VAL A 129 3.19 10.40 -4.96
CA VAL A 129 3.38 11.06 -3.67
C VAL A 129 3.39 10.02 -2.54
N PHE A 130 2.40 9.14 -2.52
CA PHE A 130 2.27 8.09 -1.50
C PHE A 130 3.52 7.20 -1.43
N ASP A 131 4.00 6.72 -2.58
CA ASP A 131 5.20 5.89 -2.67
C ASP A 131 6.46 6.64 -2.21
N CYS A 132 6.55 7.96 -2.42
CA CYS A 132 7.62 8.78 -1.85
C CYS A 132 7.54 8.84 -0.31
N LEU A 133 6.35 9.02 0.25
CA LEU A 133 6.16 9.12 1.70
C LEU A 133 6.52 7.81 2.40
N ILE A 134 6.02 6.68 1.88
CA ILE A 134 6.28 5.36 2.45
C ILE A 134 7.58 4.73 1.93
N ASN A 135 8.27 5.36 0.98
CA ASN A 135 9.49 4.86 0.35
C ASN A 135 9.34 3.43 -0.18
N ASN A 136 8.38 3.28 -1.09
CA ASN A 136 8.05 1.99 -1.68
C ASN A 136 9.21 1.47 -2.53
N ALA A 137 9.79 0.34 -2.11
CA ALA A 137 10.93 -0.26 -2.77
C ALA A 137 10.55 -1.25 -3.87
N ASP A 138 9.28 -1.40 -4.26
CA ASP A 138 8.90 -2.37 -5.30
C ASP A 138 7.60 -2.02 -6.05
N ARG A 139 7.35 -0.75 -6.39
CA ARG A 139 6.14 -0.37 -7.16
C ARG A 139 6.24 -0.80 -8.63
N LYS A 140 5.67 -1.97 -8.93
CA LYS A 140 5.54 -2.49 -10.30
C LYS A 140 4.26 -2.01 -10.97
N GLY A 141 4.22 -2.08 -12.30
CA GLY A 141 3.04 -1.73 -13.09
C GLY A 141 1.82 -2.58 -12.75
N GLY A 142 2.02 -3.89 -12.51
CA GLY A 142 0.96 -4.80 -12.08
C GLY A 142 0.46 -4.58 -10.65
N HIS A 143 1.07 -3.67 -9.88
CA HIS A 143 0.57 -3.28 -8.55
C HIS A 143 -0.46 -2.16 -8.61
N VAL A 144 -0.75 -1.63 -9.80
CA VAL A 144 -1.75 -0.60 -10.06
C VAL A 144 -2.93 -1.27 -10.76
N LEU A 145 -4.05 -1.39 -10.04
CA LEU A 145 -5.24 -2.10 -10.51
C LEU A 145 -6.37 -1.13 -10.80
N LEU A 146 -7.11 -1.38 -11.87
CA LEU A 146 -8.37 -0.72 -12.17
C LEU A 146 -9.51 -1.69 -11.88
N ASP A 147 -10.44 -1.31 -11.01
CA ASP A 147 -11.64 -2.12 -10.78
C ASP A 147 -12.75 -1.80 -11.79
N ALA A 148 -13.81 -2.62 -11.78
CA ALA A 148 -14.96 -2.46 -12.68
C ALA A 148 -15.78 -1.19 -12.42
N GLN A 149 -15.48 -0.42 -11.36
CA GLN A 149 -16.11 0.87 -11.05
C GLN A 149 -15.24 2.06 -11.49
N GLY A 150 -14.07 1.79 -12.06
CA GLY A 150 -13.13 2.82 -12.52
C GLY A 150 -12.22 3.35 -11.41
N HIS A 151 -12.17 2.68 -10.25
CA HIS A 151 -11.32 3.09 -9.12
C HIS A 151 -9.92 2.48 -9.23
N ILE A 152 -8.92 3.29 -8.90
CA ILE A 152 -7.51 2.90 -8.92
C ILE A 152 -7.09 2.39 -7.55
N TRP A 153 -6.61 1.15 -7.52
CA TRP A 153 -6.05 0.51 -6.35
C TRP A 153 -4.53 0.34 -6.48
N ALA A 154 -3.83 0.51 -5.37
CA ALA A 154 -2.44 0.16 -5.16
C ALA A 154 -2.36 -1.05 -4.23
N ILE A 155 -1.59 -2.07 -4.62
CA ILE A 155 -1.35 -3.25 -3.79
C ILE A 155 0.15 -3.47 -3.53
N ASP A 156 0.46 -4.44 -2.68
CA ASP A 156 1.80 -4.94 -2.39
C ASP A 156 2.76 -3.90 -1.78
N HIS A 157 2.58 -3.65 -0.48
CA HIS A 157 3.32 -2.65 0.28
C HIS A 157 4.23 -3.26 1.35
N GLY A 158 4.49 -4.57 1.31
CA GLY A 158 5.40 -5.22 2.25
C GLY A 158 6.81 -4.62 2.27
N LEU A 159 7.27 -4.06 1.15
CA LEU A 159 8.61 -3.49 0.97
C LEU A 159 8.60 -1.96 1.07
N THR A 160 8.21 -1.44 2.24
CA THR A 160 8.03 0.00 2.51
C THR A 160 8.61 0.40 3.86
N PHE A 161 8.57 1.69 4.16
CA PHE A 161 8.93 2.36 5.41
C PHE A 161 10.40 2.34 5.82
N THR A 162 11.28 1.68 5.06
CA THR A 162 12.72 1.73 5.33
C THR A 162 13.21 3.18 5.46
N ALA A 163 14.08 3.42 6.44
CA ALA A 163 14.66 4.74 6.69
C ALA A 163 15.62 5.13 5.56
N GLU A 164 16.41 4.18 5.09
CA GLU A 164 17.28 4.36 3.93
C GLU A 164 16.45 4.61 2.66
N PRO A 165 16.86 5.57 1.81
CA PRO A 165 16.21 5.79 0.54
C PRO A 165 16.27 4.57 -0.38
N LYS A 166 15.09 4.01 -0.69
CA LYS A 166 14.94 2.75 -1.42
C LYS A 166 13.81 2.77 -2.44
N LEU A 167 13.25 3.95 -2.73
CA LEU A 167 12.17 4.13 -3.69
C LEU A 167 12.53 3.46 -5.02
N ARG A 168 11.76 2.45 -5.43
CA ARG A 168 11.81 1.85 -6.76
C ARG A 168 10.40 1.82 -7.33
N THR A 169 10.20 2.53 -8.43
CA THR A 169 8.86 2.72 -9.00
C THR A 169 8.89 2.69 -10.52
N VAL A 170 7.79 2.30 -11.14
CA VAL A 170 7.56 2.49 -12.58
C VAL A 170 7.12 3.91 -12.94
N MET A 171 6.79 4.74 -11.93
CA MET A 171 6.22 6.08 -12.11
C MET A 171 7.27 7.17 -12.39
N TRP A 172 8.47 6.80 -12.84
CA TRP A 172 9.53 7.77 -13.17
C TRP A 172 9.19 8.68 -14.34
N ASP A 173 8.15 8.38 -15.12
CA ASP A 173 7.64 9.28 -16.16
C ASP A 173 7.01 10.55 -15.57
N LEU A 174 6.62 10.52 -14.30
CA LEU A 174 6.13 11.68 -13.54
C LEU A 174 7.27 12.51 -12.91
N CYS A 175 8.53 12.14 -13.15
CA CYS A 175 9.69 12.76 -12.49
C CYS A 175 9.74 14.28 -12.67
N ASP A 176 10.07 14.96 -11.58
CA ASP A 176 10.11 16.41 -11.43
C ASP A 176 8.76 17.11 -11.65
N GLU A 177 7.63 16.39 -11.79
CA GLU A 177 6.31 17.03 -11.81
C GLU A 177 6.02 17.68 -10.44
N PRO A 178 5.49 18.92 -10.41
CA PRO A 178 5.17 19.60 -9.17
C PRO A 178 4.00 18.92 -8.46
N VAL A 179 4.07 18.80 -7.13
CA VAL A 179 2.94 18.29 -6.33
C VAL A 179 1.82 19.33 -6.31
N PRO A 180 0.61 19.00 -6.80
CA PRO A 180 -0.56 19.88 -6.73
C PRO A 180 -0.86 20.35 -5.30
N GLU A 181 -1.38 21.58 -5.16
CA GLU A 181 -1.67 22.18 -3.85
C GLU A 181 -2.57 21.31 -2.97
N LEU A 182 -3.63 20.75 -3.55
CA LEU A 182 -4.54 19.84 -2.87
C LEU A 182 -3.80 18.64 -2.24
N HIS A 183 -2.80 18.08 -2.92
CA HIS A 183 -2.05 16.94 -2.41
C HIS A 183 -1.05 17.36 -1.33
N LYS A 184 -0.49 18.57 -1.40
CA LYS A 184 0.31 19.15 -0.31
C LYS A 184 -0.52 19.36 0.96
N GLU A 185 -1.77 19.82 0.84
CA GLU A 185 -2.68 19.95 1.98
C GLU A 185 -2.92 18.59 2.68
N ARG A 186 -3.08 17.51 1.90
CA ARG A 186 -3.19 16.15 2.47
C ARG A 186 -1.93 15.73 3.21
N VAL A 187 -0.75 15.98 2.64
CA VAL A 187 0.54 15.67 3.26
C VAL A 187 0.77 16.49 4.54
N LEU A 188 0.36 17.76 4.55
CA LEU A 188 0.37 18.58 5.75
C LEU A 188 -0.59 18.04 6.82
N GLY A 189 -1.77 17.55 6.42
CA GLY A 189 -2.69 16.84 7.32
C GLY A 189 -2.03 15.64 7.99
N LEU A 190 -1.34 14.80 7.21
CA LEU A 190 -0.61 13.63 7.71
C LEU A 190 0.45 13.99 8.77
N LEU A 191 1.20 15.10 8.59
CA LEU A 191 2.21 15.54 9.57
C LEU A 191 1.61 15.83 10.95
N ASN A 192 0.38 16.35 10.94
CA ASN A 192 -0.37 16.77 12.14
C ASN A 192 -1.29 15.67 12.69
N ASP A 193 -1.35 14.50 12.05
CA ASP A 193 -2.20 13.39 12.49
C ASP A 193 -1.56 12.64 13.66
N GLU A 194 -1.93 13.04 14.88
CA GLU A 194 -1.49 12.41 16.12
C GLU A 194 -1.97 10.95 16.25
N ALA A 195 -3.15 10.63 15.71
CA ALA A 195 -3.71 9.28 15.78
C ALA A 195 -2.92 8.32 14.89
N LEU A 196 -2.60 8.73 13.66
CA LEU A 196 -1.69 7.99 12.79
C LEU A 196 -0.31 7.84 13.43
N ARG A 197 0.22 8.91 14.03
CA ARG A 197 1.54 8.85 14.69
C ARG A 197 1.57 7.84 15.84
N ALA A 198 0.54 7.84 16.68
CA ALA A 198 0.41 6.89 17.79
C ALA A 198 0.35 5.43 17.31
N GLU A 199 -0.14 5.20 16.09
CA GLU A 199 -0.25 3.89 15.50
C GLU A 199 1.00 3.42 14.75
N VAL A 200 1.65 4.31 14.00
CA VAL A 200 2.86 3.98 13.25
C VAL A 200 4.03 3.74 14.21
N THR A 201 4.16 4.54 15.28
CA THR A 201 5.29 4.51 16.23
C THR A 201 5.58 3.12 16.84
N PRO A 202 4.61 2.35 17.35
CA PRO A 202 4.88 1.02 17.90
C PRO A 202 5.10 -0.07 16.84
N ASN A 203 4.77 0.18 15.57
CA ASN A 203 4.79 -0.82 14.51
C ASN A 203 5.98 -0.67 13.53
N LEU A 204 6.79 0.38 13.69
CA LEU A 204 8.01 0.64 12.92
C LEU A 204 9.19 0.89 13.86
N GLN A 205 10.42 0.76 13.34
CA GLN A 205 11.61 1.23 14.04
C GLN A 205 11.62 2.77 14.15
N ARG A 206 12.34 3.30 15.14
CA ARG A 206 12.37 4.76 15.39
C ARG A 206 12.79 5.56 14.15
N ASP A 207 13.84 5.11 13.48
CA ASP A 207 14.37 5.72 12.26
C ASP A 207 13.40 5.62 11.08
N GLU A 208 12.66 4.52 10.94
CA GLU A 208 11.59 4.37 9.94
C GLU A 208 10.45 5.38 10.16
N VAL A 209 10.07 5.62 11.43
CA VAL A 209 9.08 6.63 11.80
C VAL A 209 9.60 8.03 11.47
N GLU A 210 10.81 8.36 11.93
CA GLU A 210 11.45 9.65 11.67
C GLU A 210 11.53 9.91 10.15
N ALA A 211 11.99 8.94 9.37
CA ALA A 211 12.11 9.05 7.92
C ALA A 211 10.76 9.28 7.21
N LEU A 212 9.66 8.65 7.66
CA LEU A 212 8.33 8.90 7.10
C LEU A 212 7.94 10.39 7.23
N TYR A 213 8.10 10.95 8.43
CA TYR A 213 7.75 12.36 8.70
C TYR A 213 8.73 13.34 8.08
N GLU A 214 10.03 13.00 8.02
CA GLU A 214 11.02 13.78 7.29
C GLU A 214 10.72 13.83 5.80
N ARG A 215 10.38 12.70 5.17
CA ARG A 215 9.98 12.66 3.75
C ARG A 215 8.74 13.53 3.50
N ALA A 216 7.75 13.50 4.39
CA ALA A 216 6.58 14.37 4.31
C ALA A 216 6.96 15.86 4.41
N ALA A 217 7.80 16.26 5.36
CA ALA A 217 8.28 17.64 5.50
C ALA A 217 9.14 18.09 4.31
N CYS A 218 10.01 17.20 3.81
CA CYS A 218 10.81 17.43 2.62
C CYS A 218 9.93 17.65 1.39
N LEU A 219 8.86 16.88 1.23
CA LEU A 219 7.96 17.02 0.09
C LEU A 219 7.20 18.36 0.12
N LEU A 220 6.83 18.85 1.30
CA LEU A 220 6.23 20.19 1.42
C LEU A 220 7.23 21.31 1.12
N THR A 221 8.50 21.11 1.48
CA THR A 221 9.57 22.08 1.23
C THR A 221 10.00 22.08 -0.25
N TRP A 222 10.01 20.90 -0.87
CA TRP A 222 10.47 20.65 -2.23
C TRP A 222 9.44 19.78 -2.97
N PRO A 223 8.34 20.37 -3.45
CA PRO A 223 7.16 19.64 -3.90
C PRO A 223 7.30 19.12 -5.32
N THR A 224 8.14 18.10 -5.51
CA THR A 224 8.34 17.39 -6.78
C THR A 224 8.23 15.89 -6.59
N ILE A 225 7.65 15.19 -7.57
CA ILE A 225 7.48 13.73 -7.56
C ILE A 225 8.10 13.06 -8.81
N PRO A 226 8.41 11.75 -8.73
CA PRO A 226 8.84 11.11 -7.50
C PRO A 226 10.06 11.86 -6.92
N MET A 227 10.22 11.86 -5.59
CA MET A 227 11.27 12.66 -4.94
C MET A 227 12.66 12.05 -5.19
N ASP A 228 13.40 12.66 -6.11
CA ASP A 228 14.75 12.23 -6.52
C ASP A 228 15.87 12.99 -5.76
N ARG A 229 15.68 13.25 -4.47
CA ARG A 229 16.71 13.93 -3.65
C ARG A 229 17.66 12.99 -2.95
N TYR A 230 17.29 11.72 -2.89
CA TYR A 230 18.01 10.71 -2.13
C TYR A 230 18.68 9.65 -3.00
N ALA A 231 18.28 9.53 -4.28
CA ALA A 231 19.01 8.81 -5.29
C ALA A 231 19.92 9.79 -6.03
N ASP A 232 21.05 9.31 -6.53
CA ASP A 232 21.77 10.02 -7.58
C ASP A 232 20.78 10.24 -8.72
N ARG A 233 20.54 11.49 -9.17
CA ARG A 233 19.56 11.81 -10.22
C ARG A 233 19.77 11.05 -11.54
N VAL A 234 20.93 10.41 -11.67
CA VAL A 234 21.32 9.53 -12.77
C VAL A 234 20.69 8.12 -12.65
N LEU A 235 20.37 7.67 -11.44
CA LEU A 235 19.80 6.36 -11.16
C LEU A 235 18.29 6.52 -10.90
N ARG A 236 17.46 6.23 -11.92
CA ARG A 236 16.02 6.00 -11.76
C ARG A 236 15.79 4.51 -11.54
N PRO A 237 15.77 4.01 -10.29
CA PRO A 237 15.69 2.59 -10.04
C PRO A 237 14.28 2.05 -10.34
N TYR A 238 14.19 1.21 -11.36
CA TYR A 238 12.96 0.46 -11.65
C TYR A 238 12.93 -0.84 -10.83
N PRO A 239 11.75 -1.28 -10.37
CA PRO A 239 11.60 -2.60 -9.81
C PRO A 239 11.67 -3.66 -10.91
N TRP A 240 12.01 -4.89 -10.53
CA TRP A 240 12.12 -6.01 -11.46
C TRP A 240 11.24 -7.19 -11.02
N PRO A 241 10.44 -7.78 -11.94
CA PRO A 241 10.11 -7.23 -13.26
C PRO A 241 9.34 -5.90 -13.14
N PRO A 242 9.27 -5.07 -14.20
CA PRO A 242 8.55 -3.80 -14.17
C PRO A 242 7.02 -3.97 -14.22
N ILE A 243 6.51 -5.14 -14.61
CA ILE A 243 5.07 -5.49 -14.62
C ILE A 243 4.85 -6.67 -13.70
#